data_AF-A0A1X2ITI3-F1
#
_entry.id   AF-A0A1X2ITI3-F1
#
_cell.length_a   1.000
_cell.length_b   1.000
_cell.length_c   1.000
_cell.angle_alpha   90.00
_cell.angle_beta   90.00
_cell.angle_gamma   90.00
#
_symmetry.space_group_name_H-M   'P 1'
#
loop_
_entity.id
_entity.type
_entity.pdbx_description
1 polymer ?
#
loop_
_entity_poly.entity_id
_entity_poly.type
_entity_poly.pdbx_seq_one_letter_code
_entity_poly.pdbx_strand_id
1 'polypeptide(L)'
;MLLLYSLCLIHFIYSHVLASHIIPMNNSDLKYMGRWQTTPLGIQAGWPGAYIQTIVHTTELRLLVAQPTSLLTQIDNHTWVHHDLTSATHQDEQHYIEVDLITNNDVDWTMGPHKLTVVSTQVSPLHLVGISIADDGSLALPSTNPTIPRVVEFIGHDVMLDAVSASPNYLPPSSSPPPPPSLITKSFPWLVSGMLGVDHVHIAYSGATLLDDDDRGRLGMQTRYFDWSIFSSTSSSSTSSGSSAGLSAGPPPSSSSNTYDFTSYTPSVIVVLLGEYDDDIPQYRIALVQFLQKVRQRHQSTPILVMSEPLGGMIRSTQAAVRQCNDQGDQQIFYIDTTGWLHYDDRVENSDQLTLAHKLAPMIQVKLATPPLPLPEAPPNPALPDDWETMDVGNQGLHGSVTFDAGSSFTLWGSGTSLNDRTDAFRFVYQTLSGKGVIEATVQSHATFASCAKAGIMLREHLALGSAYVSTGISPEDGLFVRTRDYNFNTTRLVKKFLAAPPYRIRLERTSDHDFIAQAKKISVKDEEEQDNGKVTKIDSGDDDDDDDWETLTVIPKLTLAQDIYIGLFVTSCDETVVSVAKFTDVALKGGVGRLGRAYSASPRFIDQSHPLY
;
A
#
# COMPACT_ATOMS: atom_id res chain seq x y z
N MET A 1 35.89 61.94 32.29
CA MET A 1 35.44 61.61 30.92
C MET A 1 35.63 60.14 30.55
N LEU A 2 36.74 59.46 30.90
CA LEU A 2 36.90 58.02 30.58
C LEU A 2 35.92 57.06 31.31
N LEU A 3 35.50 57.37 32.54
CA LEU A 3 34.49 56.53 33.25
C LEU A 3 33.08 56.62 32.63
N LEU A 4 32.72 57.76 32.04
CA LEU A 4 31.42 57.96 31.40
C LEU A 4 31.33 57.22 30.05
N TYR A 5 32.45 57.12 29.32
CA TYR A 5 32.52 56.30 28.10
C TYR A 5 32.43 54.80 28.40
N SER A 6 33.03 54.34 29.50
CA SER A 6 32.98 52.91 29.88
C SER A 6 31.60 52.48 30.39
N LEU A 7 30.87 53.36 31.10
CA LEU A 7 29.48 53.09 31.51
C LEU A 7 28.50 53.16 30.33
N CYS A 8 28.75 54.02 29.34
CA CYS A 8 27.95 54.08 28.12
C CYS A 8 28.21 52.86 27.22
N LEU A 9 29.46 52.37 27.12
CA LEU A 9 29.79 51.13 26.41
C LEU A 9 29.22 49.89 27.12
N ILE A 10 29.19 49.86 28.45
CA ILE A 10 28.58 48.76 29.23
C ILE A 10 27.04 48.80 29.14
N HIS A 11 26.40 49.96 29.06
CA HIS A 11 24.96 50.08 28.75
C HIS A 11 24.62 49.86 27.26
N PHE A 12 25.60 49.92 26.36
CA PHE A 12 25.41 49.57 24.94
C PHE A 12 25.65 48.07 24.68
N ILE A 13 26.36 47.39 25.58
CA ILE A 13 26.66 45.95 25.52
C ILE A 13 25.74 45.13 26.44
N TYR A 14 25.07 45.75 27.42
CA TYR A 14 23.95 45.17 28.18
C TYR A 14 22.66 45.89 27.79
N SER A 15 21.70 45.18 27.19
CA SER A 15 20.34 45.64 26.79
C SER A 15 20.15 45.99 25.30
N HIS A 16 20.60 45.11 24.40
CA HIS A 16 19.72 44.67 23.31
C HIS A 16 19.38 43.20 23.57
N VAL A 17 18.75 42.93 24.71
CA VAL A 17 17.75 41.86 24.70
C VAL A 17 16.63 42.49 23.88
N LEU A 18 16.54 42.16 22.59
CA LEU A 18 15.37 42.52 21.81
C LEU A 18 14.19 41.93 22.58
N ALA A 19 13.26 42.77 22.98
CA ALA A 19 12.05 42.27 23.62
C ALA A 19 11.32 41.35 22.62
N SER A 20 10.67 40.31 23.14
CA SER A 20 9.89 39.36 22.36
C SER A 20 8.43 39.41 22.79
N HIS A 21 7.54 39.07 21.85
CA HIS A 21 6.11 38.98 22.10
C HIS A 21 5.57 37.62 21.64
N ILE A 22 4.48 37.20 22.29
CA ILE A 22 3.84 35.92 22.02
C ILE A 22 2.68 36.14 21.05
N ILE A 23 2.73 35.43 19.93
CA ILE A 23 1.63 35.32 18.99
C ILE A 23 0.74 34.14 19.39
N PRO A 24 -0.56 34.37 19.65
CA PRO A 24 -1.47 33.30 20.03
C PRO A 24 -1.81 32.39 18.85
N MET A 25 -2.18 31.15 19.13
CA MET A 25 -2.48 30.15 18.10
C MET A 25 -3.76 30.45 17.29
N ASN A 26 -4.64 31.35 17.73
CA ASN A 26 -5.79 31.78 16.95
C ASN A 26 -5.46 32.85 15.87
N ASN A 27 -4.18 33.15 15.66
CA ASN A 27 -3.72 34.11 14.66
C ASN A 27 -3.99 33.61 13.21
N SER A 28 -4.48 34.51 12.35
CA SER A 28 -4.82 34.21 10.95
C SER A 28 -3.63 33.94 10.03
N ASP A 29 -2.41 34.26 10.46
CA ASP A 29 -1.14 34.03 9.75
C ASP A 29 -0.61 32.59 9.92
N LEU A 30 -1.37 31.75 10.63
CA LEU A 30 -1.08 30.34 10.85
C LEU A 30 -2.01 29.48 9.98
N LYS A 31 -1.41 28.71 9.08
CA LYS A 31 -2.13 27.68 8.32
C LYS A 31 -2.14 26.38 9.12
N TYR A 32 -3.32 25.85 9.40
CA TYR A 32 -3.53 24.59 10.12
C TYR A 32 -3.95 23.49 9.16
N MET A 33 -3.29 22.34 9.19
CA MET A 33 -3.69 21.15 8.44
C MET A 33 -3.81 19.94 9.37
N GLY A 34 -4.83 19.11 9.11
CA GLY A 34 -5.26 18.05 10.02
C GLY A 34 -6.38 18.50 10.95
N ARG A 35 -6.76 17.64 11.90
CA ARG A 35 -7.83 17.95 12.86
C ARG A 35 -7.22 18.64 14.07
N TRP A 36 -7.68 19.86 14.34
CA TRP A 36 -7.23 20.68 15.46
C TRP A 36 -8.43 21.16 16.25
N GLN A 37 -8.27 21.28 17.58
CA GLN A 37 -9.31 21.80 18.44
C GLN A 37 -8.72 22.71 19.53
N THR A 38 -9.42 23.81 19.80
CA THR A 38 -9.10 24.68 20.94
C THR A 38 -9.46 23.99 22.25
N THR A 39 -8.50 23.99 23.18
CA THR A 39 -8.62 23.45 24.54
C THR A 39 -8.25 24.53 25.56
N PRO A 40 -8.53 24.32 26.87
CA PRO A 40 -8.06 25.24 27.91
C PRO A 40 -6.53 25.41 27.97
N LEU A 41 -5.77 24.45 27.42
CA LEU A 41 -4.30 24.46 27.41
C LEU A 41 -3.70 25.09 26.15
N GLY A 42 -4.53 25.55 25.20
CA GLY A 42 -4.09 25.99 23.88
C GLY A 42 -4.76 25.16 22.77
N ILE A 43 -4.18 25.15 21.57
CA ILE A 43 -4.73 24.35 20.46
C ILE A 43 -4.08 22.95 20.43
N GLN A 44 -4.89 21.91 20.31
CA GLN A 44 -4.45 20.52 20.33
C GLN A 44 -4.57 19.89 18.93
N ALA A 45 -3.52 19.19 18.51
CA ALA A 45 -3.59 18.26 17.38
C ALA A 45 -4.37 17.00 17.78
N GLY A 46 -5.41 16.67 17.01
CA GLY A 46 -6.23 15.48 17.25
C GLY A 46 -5.57 14.18 16.80
N TRP A 47 -4.71 14.24 15.79
CA TRP A 47 -4.11 13.09 15.14
C TRP A 47 -2.61 13.30 14.85
N PRO A 48 -1.81 12.22 14.75
CA PRO A 48 -0.43 12.30 14.30
C PRO A 48 -0.34 12.90 12.89
N GLY A 49 0.73 13.64 12.59
CA GLY A 49 0.94 14.22 11.27
C GLY A 49 0.10 15.46 10.97
N ALA A 50 -0.72 15.93 11.92
CA ALA A 50 -1.32 17.26 11.85
C ALA A 50 -0.20 18.31 11.96
N TYR A 51 -0.29 19.39 11.18
CA TYR A 51 0.78 20.38 11.14
C TYR A 51 0.28 21.81 11.04
N ILE A 52 1.14 22.73 11.46
CA ILE A 52 0.99 24.16 11.21
C ILE A 52 2.10 24.67 10.29
N GLN A 53 1.77 25.68 9.48
CA GLN A 53 2.73 26.37 8.63
C GLN A 53 2.55 27.89 8.73
N THR A 54 3.67 28.61 8.72
CA THR A 54 3.69 30.07 8.66
C THR A 54 5.00 30.57 8.04
N ILE A 55 4.97 31.75 7.46
CA ILE A 55 6.14 32.49 7.02
C ILE A 55 6.57 33.41 8.15
N VAL A 56 7.78 33.24 8.64
CA VAL A 56 8.35 33.96 9.78
C VAL A 56 9.44 34.89 9.28
N HIS A 57 9.40 36.15 9.73
CA HIS A 57 10.52 37.07 9.63
C HIS A 57 10.88 37.51 11.06
N THR A 58 12.02 37.08 11.59
CA THR A 58 12.40 37.33 12.99
C THR A 58 13.87 37.01 13.23
N THR A 59 14.45 37.57 14.30
CA THR A 59 15.76 37.16 14.86
C THR A 59 15.64 36.29 16.11
N GLU A 60 14.42 36.11 16.64
CA GLU A 60 14.10 35.19 17.74
C GLU A 60 12.90 34.32 17.37
N LEU A 61 12.96 33.01 17.62
CA LEU A 61 11.84 32.10 17.33
C LEU A 61 11.79 30.97 18.35
N ARG A 62 10.73 30.97 19.17
CA ARG A 62 10.45 29.87 20.10
C ARG A 62 9.03 29.37 19.94
N LEU A 63 8.86 28.05 20.01
CA LEU A 63 7.55 27.42 20.09
C LEU A 63 7.19 27.19 21.55
N LEU A 64 5.96 27.53 21.93
CA LEU A 64 5.47 27.35 23.30
C LEU A 64 4.51 26.17 23.34
N VAL A 65 4.88 25.10 24.04
CA VAL A 65 4.06 23.88 24.16
C VAL A 65 3.53 23.71 25.58
N ALA A 66 2.28 23.29 25.72
CA ALA A 66 1.61 23.31 27.02
C ALA A 66 2.01 22.14 27.95
N GLN A 67 2.50 21.04 27.38
CA GLN A 67 2.78 19.80 28.10
C GLN A 67 3.96 19.05 27.46
N PRO A 68 4.60 18.11 28.19
CA PRO A 68 5.61 17.22 27.63
C PRO A 68 5.08 16.51 26.39
N THR A 69 5.81 16.59 25.28
CA THR A 69 5.35 16.10 23.99
C THR A 69 6.50 15.67 23.09
N SER A 70 6.20 15.19 21.89
CA SER A 70 7.18 14.96 20.83
C SER A 70 6.66 15.56 19.54
N LEU A 71 7.49 16.38 18.89
CA LEU A 71 7.14 17.11 17.68
C LEU A 71 8.30 17.16 16.68
N LEU A 72 7.98 17.42 15.42
CA LEU A 72 8.97 17.68 14.38
C LEU A 72 8.86 19.13 13.92
N THR A 73 9.99 19.75 13.62
CA THR A 73 10.03 21.06 12.97
C THR A 73 10.89 21.05 11.72
N GLN A 74 10.52 21.86 10.74
CA GLN A 74 11.35 22.19 9.60
C GLN A 74 11.29 23.69 9.34
N ILE A 75 12.45 24.27 9.07
CA ILE A 75 12.59 25.63 8.56
C ILE A 75 12.98 25.54 7.08
N ASP A 76 12.24 26.23 6.22
CA ASP A 76 12.32 26.16 4.77
C ASP A 76 12.28 24.73 4.24
N ASN A 77 13.39 24.27 3.67
CA ASN A 77 13.61 22.91 3.17
C ASN A 77 14.84 22.27 3.83
N HIS A 78 15.28 22.77 4.98
CA HIS A 78 16.37 22.19 5.76
C HIS A 78 15.93 20.85 6.39
N THR A 79 16.89 20.16 7.01
CA THR A 79 16.65 18.86 7.66
C THR A 79 15.57 18.96 8.74
N TRP A 80 14.71 17.95 8.81
CA TRP A 80 13.74 17.81 9.90
C TRP A 80 14.45 17.66 11.24
N VAL A 81 14.03 18.45 12.22
CA VAL A 81 14.52 18.36 13.61
C VAL A 81 13.46 17.69 14.45
N HIS A 82 13.84 16.63 15.17
CA HIS A 82 12.98 15.96 16.14
C HIS A 82 13.24 16.52 17.54
N HIS A 83 12.17 17.04 18.15
CA HIS A 83 12.18 17.56 19.51
C HIS A 83 11.47 16.55 20.41
N ASP A 84 12.25 15.74 21.12
CA ASP A 84 11.73 14.85 22.17
C ASP A 84 11.69 15.61 23.50
N LEU A 85 10.49 16.07 23.86
CA LEU A 85 10.20 16.82 25.08
C LEU A 85 9.39 15.97 26.06
N THR A 86 9.34 14.64 25.88
CA THR A 86 8.49 13.74 26.67
C THR A 86 8.86 13.71 28.16
N SER A 87 10.10 14.09 28.49
CA SER A 87 10.60 14.23 29.87
C SER A 87 10.82 15.68 30.30
N ALA A 88 10.40 16.66 29.49
CA ALA A 88 10.58 18.07 29.80
C ALA A 88 9.70 18.50 30.98
N THR A 89 10.16 19.50 31.74
CA THR A 89 9.39 20.13 32.81
C THR A 89 9.16 21.60 32.48
N HIS A 90 8.09 22.17 33.02
CA HIS A 90 7.87 23.62 32.96
C HIS A 90 9.06 24.39 33.52
N GLN A 91 9.45 25.47 32.85
CA GLN A 91 10.43 26.41 33.37
C GLN A 91 9.67 27.47 34.19
N ASP A 92 10.02 27.63 35.47
CA ASP A 92 9.50 28.65 36.39
C ASP A 92 7.96 28.68 36.57
N GLU A 93 7.38 29.81 36.98
CA GLU A 93 5.92 30.01 37.18
C GLU A 93 5.11 29.99 35.86
N GLN A 94 5.77 29.74 34.72
CA GLN A 94 5.13 29.71 33.41
C GLN A 94 4.55 28.33 33.11
N HIS A 95 3.30 28.30 32.63
CA HIS A 95 2.56 27.07 32.38
C HIS A 95 2.81 26.47 30.97
N TYR A 96 4.01 26.67 30.42
CA TYR A 96 4.43 26.12 29.12
C TYR A 96 5.92 25.70 29.12
N ILE A 97 6.32 24.97 28.09
CA ILE A 97 7.70 24.57 27.79
C ILE A 97 8.13 25.33 26.53
N GLU A 98 9.28 25.99 26.57
CA GLU A 98 9.85 26.69 25.41
C GLU A 98 10.73 25.74 24.59
N VAL A 99 10.56 25.80 23.27
CA VAL A 99 11.42 25.12 22.29
C VAL A 99 12.09 26.18 21.45
N ASP A 100 13.39 26.38 21.64
CA ASP A 100 14.18 27.28 20.80
C ASP A 100 14.36 26.66 19.41
N LEU A 101 13.92 27.39 18.37
CA LEU A 101 13.97 26.95 16.99
C LEU A 101 15.09 27.62 16.19
N ILE A 102 15.86 28.54 16.77
CA ILE A 102 16.96 29.22 16.09
C ILE A 102 18.29 28.50 16.30
N THR A 103 18.53 28.00 17.51
CA THR A 103 19.79 27.32 17.80
C THR A 103 19.82 25.90 17.21
N ASN A 104 21.02 25.43 16.89
CA ASN A 104 21.28 24.07 16.39
C ASN A 104 20.59 23.72 15.05
N ASN A 105 20.48 24.68 14.14
CA ASN A 105 20.10 24.44 12.75
C ASN A 105 21.07 25.12 11.78
N ASP A 106 21.01 24.72 10.51
CA ASP A 106 21.85 25.26 9.42
C ASP A 106 21.17 26.44 8.70
N VAL A 107 20.26 27.17 9.37
CA VAL A 107 19.49 28.27 8.79
C VAL A 107 20.24 29.58 8.99
N ASP A 108 20.36 30.37 7.92
CA ASP A 108 20.84 31.75 8.02
C ASP A 108 19.69 32.70 8.37
N TRP A 109 19.52 32.95 9.68
CA TRP A 109 18.49 33.85 10.22
C TRP A 109 18.71 35.34 9.93
N THR A 110 19.83 35.71 9.29
CA THR A 110 20.01 37.08 8.77
C THR A 110 19.35 37.26 7.41
N MET A 111 19.01 36.15 6.76
CA MET A 111 18.21 36.10 5.54
C MET A 111 16.77 35.75 5.90
N GLY A 112 15.80 36.13 5.06
CA GLY A 112 14.40 35.84 5.33
C GLY A 112 13.49 36.42 4.25
N PRO A 113 12.18 36.13 4.31
CA PRO A 113 11.51 35.38 5.36
C PRO A 113 11.67 33.85 5.22
N HIS A 114 11.43 33.10 6.30
CA HIS A 114 11.54 31.64 6.36
C HIS A 114 10.19 30.96 6.54
N LYS A 115 9.99 29.76 5.98
CA LYS A 115 8.81 28.93 6.22
C LYS A 115 9.03 28.02 7.42
N LEU A 116 8.29 28.22 8.51
CA LEU A 116 8.22 27.28 9.63
C LEU A 116 7.12 26.24 9.38
N THR A 117 7.45 24.96 9.57
CA THR A 117 6.50 23.85 9.65
C THR A 117 6.67 23.14 10.98
N VAL A 118 5.58 22.91 11.73
CA VAL A 118 5.57 22.15 13.00
C VAL A 118 4.58 21.01 12.87
N VAL A 119 4.97 19.79 13.21
CA VAL A 119 4.19 18.55 12.97
C VAL A 119 4.03 17.76 14.27
N SER A 120 2.80 17.31 14.54
CA SER A 120 2.49 16.39 15.63
C SER A 120 3.03 14.98 15.36
N THR A 121 3.50 14.29 16.39
CA THR A 121 3.90 12.87 16.29
C THR A 121 2.85 11.95 16.90
N GLN A 122 3.07 10.64 16.76
CA GLN A 122 2.18 9.62 17.33
C GLN A 122 2.39 9.36 18.83
N VAL A 123 3.42 9.96 19.44
CA VAL A 123 3.86 9.63 20.80
C VAL A 123 2.93 10.23 21.86
N SER A 124 2.47 11.48 21.63
CA SER A 124 1.68 12.25 22.58
C SER A 124 0.92 13.37 21.87
N PRO A 125 -0.19 13.87 22.44
CA PRO A 125 -0.91 15.00 21.86
C PRO A 125 -0.01 16.25 21.84
N LEU A 126 -0.02 16.97 20.72
CA LEU A 126 0.68 18.25 20.59
C LEU A 126 -0.27 19.38 21.01
N HIS A 127 0.04 20.05 22.12
CA HIS A 127 -0.67 21.24 22.60
C HIS A 127 0.19 22.49 22.42
N LEU A 128 -0.24 23.38 21.52
CA LEU A 128 0.47 24.64 21.23
C LEU A 128 -0.21 25.80 21.95
N VAL A 129 0.59 26.59 22.66
CA VAL A 129 0.15 27.80 23.39
C VAL A 129 0.35 29.05 22.53
N GLY A 130 1.48 29.13 21.83
CA GLY A 130 1.83 30.28 21.00
C GLY A 130 3.20 30.13 20.34
N ILE A 131 3.57 31.14 19.55
CA ILE A 131 4.91 31.31 18.98
C ILE A 131 5.47 32.61 19.54
N SER A 132 6.63 32.56 20.17
CA SER A 132 7.36 33.75 20.61
C SER A 132 8.33 34.19 19.51
N ILE A 133 8.25 35.46 19.12
CA ILE A 133 9.15 36.09 18.15
C ILE A 133 9.69 37.42 18.67
N ALA A 134 10.76 37.93 18.05
CA ALA A 134 11.26 39.28 18.34
C ALA A 134 10.17 40.34 18.10
N ASP A 135 10.22 41.46 18.83
CA ASP A 135 9.24 42.55 18.72
C ASP A 135 9.14 43.20 17.34
N ASP A 136 10.21 43.16 16.56
CA ASP A 136 10.25 43.61 15.16
C ASP A 136 9.94 42.48 14.16
N GLY A 137 9.68 41.28 14.67
CA GLY A 137 9.31 40.12 13.88
C GLY A 137 7.86 40.14 13.41
N SER A 138 7.56 39.32 12.40
CA SER A 138 6.21 39.17 11.87
C SER A 138 5.95 37.75 11.36
N LEU A 139 4.68 37.35 11.36
CA LEU A 139 4.18 36.17 10.67
C LEU A 139 3.38 36.55 9.43
N ALA A 140 3.31 35.64 8.47
CA ALA A 140 2.42 35.72 7.32
C ALA A 140 1.97 34.32 6.88
N LEU A 141 0.80 34.22 6.25
CA LEU A 141 0.37 32.97 5.63
C LEU A 141 1.35 32.54 4.51
N PRO A 142 1.70 31.25 4.41
CA PRO A 142 2.41 30.73 3.25
C PRO A 142 1.59 30.97 1.98
N SER A 143 2.26 31.40 0.91
CA SER A 143 1.61 31.59 -0.39
C SER A 143 0.93 30.29 -0.84
N THR A 144 -0.38 30.31 -1.00
CA THR A 144 -1.12 29.20 -1.58
C THR A 144 -1.11 29.32 -3.10
N ASN A 145 -1.03 28.19 -3.80
CA ASN A 145 -1.30 28.16 -5.24
C ASN A 145 -2.78 28.57 -5.43
N PRO A 146 -3.12 29.61 -6.21
CA PRO A 146 -4.46 30.22 -6.22
C PRO A 146 -5.60 29.35 -6.78
N THR A 147 -5.33 28.12 -7.21
CA THR A 147 -6.38 27.12 -7.48
C THR A 147 -6.88 26.53 -6.16
N ILE A 148 -8.20 26.31 -6.04
CA ILE A 148 -8.92 25.73 -4.88
C ILE A 148 -8.00 24.79 -4.05
N PRO A 149 -7.86 25.01 -2.73
CA PRO A 149 -7.00 24.17 -1.88
C PRO A 149 -7.40 22.71 -2.03
N ARG A 150 -6.46 21.89 -2.49
CA ARG A 150 -6.62 20.45 -2.66
C ARG A 150 -6.03 19.76 -1.45
N VAL A 151 -6.87 19.02 -0.73
CA VAL A 151 -6.48 18.25 0.44
C VAL A 151 -6.67 16.77 0.13
N VAL A 152 -5.66 15.95 0.42
CA VAL A 152 -5.77 14.49 0.39
C VAL A 152 -5.82 13.94 1.81
N GLU A 153 -6.86 13.19 2.15
CA GLU A 153 -6.98 12.54 3.46
C GLU A 153 -6.51 11.09 3.37
N PHE A 154 -5.63 10.70 4.28
CA PHE A 154 -5.05 9.36 4.35
C PHE A 154 -5.47 8.68 5.65
N ILE A 155 -6.10 7.51 5.52
CA ILE A 155 -6.73 6.75 6.60
C ILE A 155 -6.03 5.40 6.70
N GLY A 156 -5.46 5.05 7.85
CA GLY A 156 -4.83 3.73 7.99
C GLY A 156 -4.00 3.52 9.25
N HIS A 157 -2.96 2.71 9.10
CA HIS A 157 -2.10 2.23 10.18
C HIS A 157 -0.62 2.61 10.00
N ASP A 158 0.29 1.81 10.53
CA ASP A 158 1.74 2.00 10.61
C ASP A 158 2.39 2.45 9.29
N VAL A 159 1.99 1.86 8.16
CA VAL A 159 2.55 2.21 6.84
C VAL A 159 2.28 3.67 6.49
N MET A 160 1.12 4.21 6.88
CA MET A 160 0.75 5.63 6.69
C MET A 160 1.58 6.57 7.57
N LEU A 161 2.20 6.06 8.63
CA LEU A 161 2.94 6.82 9.64
C LEU A 161 4.46 6.67 9.51
N ASP A 162 4.94 5.88 8.56
CA ASP A 162 6.33 5.40 8.50
C ASP A 162 6.75 4.67 9.80
N ALA A 163 5.79 4.08 10.51
CA ALA A 163 6.02 3.38 11.76
C ALA A 163 6.44 1.92 11.52
N VAL A 164 7.27 1.38 12.41
CA VAL A 164 7.57 -0.06 12.42
C VAL A 164 6.28 -0.83 12.66
N SER A 165 5.96 -1.78 11.78
CA SER A 165 4.74 -2.58 11.88
C SER A 165 4.60 -3.24 13.24
N ALA A 166 3.45 -3.05 13.89
CA ALA A 166 3.06 -3.76 15.10
C ALA A 166 2.53 -5.20 14.82
N SER A 167 2.61 -5.68 13.56
CA SER A 167 1.97 -6.92 13.13
C SER A 167 2.63 -8.14 13.79
N PRO A 168 1.87 -9.10 14.32
CA PRO A 168 2.45 -10.34 14.88
C PRO A 168 3.09 -11.22 13.80
N ASN A 169 2.76 -11.00 12.52
CA ASN A 169 3.41 -11.66 11.39
C ASN A 169 4.78 -11.04 11.06
N TYR A 170 5.11 -9.89 11.67
CA TYR A 170 6.45 -9.32 11.64
C TYR A 170 7.33 -10.08 12.64
N LEU A 171 8.11 -11.05 12.15
CA LEU A 171 9.20 -11.64 12.90
C LEU A 171 10.48 -10.89 12.52
N PRO A 172 11.01 -9.97 13.36
CA PRO A 172 12.30 -9.36 13.07
C PRO A 172 13.36 -10.48 13.02
N PRO A 173 14.21 -10.54 11.99
CA PRO A 173 15.32 -11.46 11.99
C PRO A 173 16.23 -11.16 13.17
N SER A 174 16.66 -12.20 13.90
CA SER A 174 17.46 -12.09 15.13
C SER A 174 18.85 -11.42 14.96
N SER A 175 19.20 -10.98 13.76
CA SER A 175 20.54 -10.49 13.39
C SER A 175 20.56 -9.16 12.61
N SER A 176 19.43 -8.49 12.43
CA SER A 176 19.39 -7.24 11.65
C SER A 176 19.64 -6.00 12.50
N PRO A 177 20.36 -4.98 11.98
CA PRO A 177 20.48 -3.72 12.68
C PRO A 177 19.09 -3.13 12.94
N PRO A 178 18.90 -2.39 14.05
CA PRO A 178 17.63 -1.75 14.34
C PRO A 178 17.25 -0.82 13.17
N PRO A 179 15.98 -0.78 12.76
CA PRO A 179 15.55 0.10 11.68
C PRO A 179 15.87 1.56 12.04
N PRO A 180 16.12 2.43 11.04
CA PRO A 180 16.23 3.86 11.29
C PRO A 180 14.97 4.38 12.00
N PRO A 181 15.07 5.44 12.80
CA PRO A 181 13.92 5.99 13.50
C PRO A 181 12.85 6.42 12.49
N SER A 182 11.64 5.90 12.69
CA SER A 182 10.42 6.27 11.95
C SER A 182 10.23 7.78 11.96
N LEU A 183 9.99 8.36 10.79
CA LEU A 183 9.74 9.79 10.66
C LEU A 183 8.51 9.97 9.78
N ILE A 184 7.39 10.37 10.38
CA ILE A 184 6.11 10.55 9.65
C ILE A 184 6.23 11.47 8.42
N THR A 185 7.23 12.35 8.38
CA THR A 185 7.50 13.22 7.21
C THR A 185 8.20 12.50 6.04
N LYS A 186 8.55 11.22 6.21
CA LYS A 186 9.01 10.30 5.16
C LYS A 186 7.94 9.29 4.75
N SER A 187 6.76 9.30 5.37
CA SER A 187 5.67 8.41 5.00
C SER A 187 5.20 8.69 3.57
N PHE A 188 4.67 7.68 2.89
CA PHE A 188 4.20 7.84 1.52
C PHE A 188 3.10 8.91 1.39
N PRO A 189 2.18 9.14 2.36
CA PRO A 189 1.29 10.30 2.31
C PRO A 189 2.02 11.63 2.21
N TRP A 190 3.09 11.81 2.99
CA TRP A 190 3.90 13.04 2.96
C TRP A 190 4.61 13.20 1.63
N LEU A 191 5.23 12.13 1.13
CA LEU A 191 5.95 12.10 -0.14
C LEU A 191 5.01 12.38 -1.33
N VAL A 192 3.85 11.71 -1.41
CA VAL A 192 2.82 11.95 -2.44
C VAL A 192 2.40 13.41 -2.44
N SER A 193 2.12 13.96 -1.26
CA SER A 193 1.63 15.33 -1.11
C SER A 193 2.68 16.34 -1.58
N GLY A 194 3.96 16.09 -1.26
CA GLY A 194 5.09 16.85 -1.77
C GLY A 194 5.23 16.78 -3.29
N MET A 195 5.12 15.58 -3.89
CA MET A 195 5.18 15.38 -5.35
C MET A 195 4.07 16.14 -6.08
N LEU A 196 2.87 16.21 -5.49
CA LEU A 196 1.69 16.81 -6.10
C LEU A 196 1.50 18.29 -5.75
N GLY A 197 2.25 18.82 -4.78
CA GLY A 197 2.10 20.18 -4.27
C GLY A 197 0.74 20.42 -3.63
N VAL A 198 0.22 19.44 -2.89
CA VAL A 198 -1.10 19.49 -2.22
C VAL A 198 -0.96 19.36 -0.71
N ASP A 199 -1.98 19.83 -0.01
CA ASP A 199 -2.09 19.62 1.43
C ASP A 199 -2.62 18.21 1.71
N HIS A 200 -2.41 17.74 2.94
CA HIS A 200 -2.87 16.43 3.35
C HIS A 200 -3.22 16.35 4.83
N VAL A 201 -3.99 15.32 5.16
CA VAL A 201 -4.40 14.99 6.52
C VAL A 201 -4.16 13.51 6.77
N HIS A 202 -3.56 13.18 7.91
CA HIS A 202 -3.43 11.80 8.40
C HIS A 202 -4.51 11.52 9.45
N ILE A 203 -5.32 10.50 9.21
CA ILE A 203 -6.22 9.90 10.20
C ILE A 203 -5.77 8.45 10.39
N ALA A 204 -4.65 8.30 11.09
CA ALA A 204 -3.98 7.00 11.25
C ALA A 204 -3.37 6.84 12.65
N TYR A 205 -3.24 5.60 13.08
CA TYR A 205 -2.51 5.23 14.30
C TYR A 205 -1.86 3.85 14.16
N SER A 206 -0.76 3.62 14.88
CA SER A 206 -0.06 2.33 14.88
C SER A 206 -0.99 1.21 15.37
N GLY A 207 -1.06 0.11 14.62
CA GLY A 207 -1.93 -1.02 14.91
C GLY A 207 -3.41 -0.78 14.62
N ALA A 208 -3.76 0.19 13.75
CA ALA A 208 -5.15 0.49 13.46
C ALA A 208 -5.89 -0.68 12.80
N THR A 209 -6.95 -1.15 13.48
CA THR A 209 -7.96 -2.06 12.95
C THR A 209 -9.09 -1.25 12.32
N LEU A 210 -9.82 -1.86 11.40
CA LEU A 210 -11.14 -1.35 10.99
C LEU A 210 -12.18 -1.62 12.08
N LEU A 211 -12.20 -2.84 12.61
CA LEU A 211 -13.19 -3.34 13.56
C LEU A 211 -12.95 -2.81 14.97
N ASP A 212 -14.03 -2.53 15.68
CA ASP A 212 -14.00 -2.40 17.14
C ASP A 212 -13.86 -3.80 17.78
N ASP A 213 -13.06 -3.87 18.85
CA ASP A 213 -12.89 -5.04 19.71
C ASP A 213 -13.55 -4.73 21.06
N ASP A 214 -14.84 -5.02 21.14
CA ASP A 214 -15.67 -4.78 22.33
C ASP A 214 -15.17 -5.57 23.55
N ASP A 215 -14.61 -6.76 23.34
CA ASP A 215 -14.10 -7.63 24.41
C ASP A 215 -12.87 -7.02 25.10
N ARG A 216 -12.01 -6.35 24.33
CA ARG A 216 -10.82 -5.67 24.85
C ARG A 216 -11.02 -4.17 25.04
N GLY A 217 -12.21 -3.63 24.76
CA GLY A 217 -12.51 -2.20 24.82
C GLY A 217 -11.62 -1.36 23.89
N ARG A 218 -11.27 -1.89 22.72
CA ARG A 218 -10.45 -1.18 21.72
C ARG A 218 -11.35 -0.74 20.57
N LEU A 219 -11.34 0.55 20.25
CA LEU A 219 -12.10 1.09 19.13
C LEU A 219 -11.22 1.10 17.87
N GLY A 220 -11.77 0.59 16.77
CA GLY A 220 -11.20 0.61 15.44
C GLY A 220 -11.65 1.83 14.62
N MET A 221 -11.20 1.89 13.37
CA MET A 221 -11.45 3.00 12.47
C MET A 221 -12.92 3.19 12.08
N GLN A 222 -13.76 2.15 12.18
CA GLN A 222 -15.20 2.27 11.97
C GLN A 222 -15.88 3.25 12.96
N THR A 223 -15.25 3.48 14.11
CA THR A 223 -15.66 4.43 15.14
C THR A 223 -14.70 5.62 15.18
N ARG A 224 -13.39 5.37 15.31
CA ARG A 224 -12.36 6.41 15.52
C ARG A 224 -12.23 7.40 14.37
N TYR A 225 -12.53 7.03 13.12
CA TYR A 225 -12.51 8.01 12.02
C TYR A 225 -13.46 9.19 12.24
N PHE A 226 -14.54 9.01 13.02
CA PHE A 226 -15.52 10.07 13.30
C PHE A 226 -15.17 10.89 14.55
N ASP A 227 -14.07 10.55 15.23
CA ASP A 227 -13.55 11.29 16.37
C ASP A 227 -12.66 12.46 15.91
N TRP A 228 -12.76 13.62 16.56
CA TRP A 228 -11.85 14.72 16.26
C TRP A 228 -10.42 14.38 16.70
N SER A 229 -10.26 13.53 17.73
CA SER A 229 -8.98 13.11 18.28
C SER A 229 -8.93 11.64 18.68
N ILE A 230 -7.80 11.00 18.42
CA ILE A 230 -7.46 9.68 18.98
C ILE A 230 -7.10 9.77 20.47
N PHE A 231 -6.78 10.96 20.99
CA PHE A 231 -6.32 11.17 22.35
C PHE A 231 -7.44 11.44 23.37
N SER A 232 -8.71 11.28 23.00
CA SER A 232 -9.86 11.64 23.84
C SER A 232 -10.50 10.42 24.58
N SER A 233 -10.48 10.50 25.92
CA SER A 233 -11.03 9.60 26.98
C SER A 233 -10.53 8.14 27.00
N THR A 234 -9.77 7.67 28.00
CA THR A 234 -10.02 7.76 29.45
C THR A 234 -8.86 8.20 30.32
N SER A 235 -9.21 8.87 31.42
CA SER A 235 -8.38 9.14 32.60
C SER A 235 -7.99 7.87 33.38
N SER A 236 -6.80 7.94 33.99
CA SER A 236 -6.28 7.21 35.17
C SER A 236 -5.72 5.78 35.02
N SER A 237 -4.41 5.73 35.28
CA SER A 237 -3.62 4.65 35.91
C SER A 237 -3.51 3.29 35.21
N SER A 238 -2.36 3.06 34.56
CA SER A 238 -1.45 1.99 34.97
C SER A 238 -0.06 2.16 34.34
N THR A 239 0.94 2.20 35.21
CA THR A 239 2.33 1.87 34.90
C THR A 239 2.42 0.45 34.34
N SER A 240 2.78 0.30 33.08
CA SER A 240 3.53 -0.87 32.61
C SER A 240 4.28 -0.53 31.33
N SER A 241 5.60 -0.56 31.46
CA SER A 241 6.58 -0.68 30.39
C SER A 241 6.21 -1.78 29.39
N GLY A 242 6.17 -1.42 28.10
CA GLY A 242 6.30 -2.34 26.98
C GLY A 242 4.99 -2.88 26.39
N SER A 243 4.90 -2.77 25.06
CA SER A 243 4.09 -3.53 24.10
C SER A 243 2.63 -3.12 23.81
N SER A 244 2.40 -2.89 22.51
CA SER A 244 1.16 -2.72 21.74
C SER A 244 0.41 -1.39 21.88
N ALA A 245 0.54 -0.57 20.84
CA ALA A 245 -0.36 0.52 20.51
C ALA A 245 -1.80 0.00 20.47
N GLY A 246 -2.63 0.59 21.32
CA GLY A 246 -3.96 0.13 21.66
C GLY A 246 -4.36 0.86 22.93
N LEU A 247 -4.35 2.20 22.85
CA LEU A 247 -4.72 3.08 23.95
C LEU A 247 -6.15 2.71 24.38
N SER A 248 -6.27 2.20 25.61
CA SER A 248 -7.50 1.68 26.19
C SER A 248 -8.60 2.74 26.19
N ALA A 249 -9.73 2.44 25.56
CA ALA A 249 -10.93 3.24 25.69
C ALA A 249 -11.76 2.67 26.85
N GLY A 250 -11.85 3.41 27.95
CA GLY A 250 -12.93 3.22 28.90
C GLY A 250 -14.28 3.60 28.27
N PRO A 251 -15.40 3.31 28.95
CA PRO A 251 -16.73 3.51 28.38
C PRO A 251 -16.95 4.98 28.01
N PRO A 252 -17.69 5.26 26.93
CA PRO A 252 -17.84 6.61 26.40
C PRO A 252 -18.47 7.54 27.45
N PRO A 253 -17.94 8.76 27.65
CA PRO A 253 -18.59 9.73 28.52
C PRO A 253 -19.95 10.13 27.94
N SER A 254 -20.95 10.24 28.81
CA SER A 254 -22.29 10.71 28.48
C SER A 254 -22.33 12.24 28.32
N SER A 255 -21.60 12.77 27.35
CA SER A 255 -21.85 14.08 26.73
C SER A 255 -21.02 14.20 25.45
N SER A 256 -21.50 14.97 24.48
CA SER A 256 -20.94 15.24 23.15
C SER A 256 -19.46 15.66 23.05
N SER A 257 -18.47 14.82 23.43
CA SER A 257 -17.10 15.34 23.66
C SER A 257 -15.98 14.88 22.73
N ASN A 258 -16.22 13.98 21.75
CA ASN A 258 -15.18 13.62 20.77
C ASN A 258 -15.60 13.65 19.29
N THR A 259 -16.83 14.05 18.94
CA THR A 259 -17.28 14.03 17.54
C THR A 259 -16.53 15.06 16.68
N TYR A 260 -16.05 14.64 15.51
CA TYR A 260 -15.43 15.54 14.53
C TYR A 260 -16.44 16.38 13.77
N ASP A 261 -16.12 17.68 13.59
CA ASP A 261 -16.83 18.58 12.69
C ASP A 261 -16.27 18.46 11.26
N PHE A 262 -17.00 17.73 10.41
CA PHE A 262 -16.67 17.50 9.01
C PHE A 262 -16.83 18.73 8.11
N THR A 263 -17.24 19.88 8.65
CA THR A 263 -17.24 21.15 7.92
C THR A 263 -15.88 21.87 7.97
N SER A 264 -14.94 21.40 8.81
CA SER A 264 -13.62 22.02 9.01
C SER A 264 -12.72 22.00 7.75
N TYR A 265 -12.83 20.94 6.93
CA TYR A 265 -12.27 20.87 5.57
C TYR A 265 -13.03 19.83 4.75
N THR A 266 -12.91 19.91 3.42
CA THR A 266 -13.42 18.88 2.50
C THR A 266 -12.25 18.25 1.74
N PRO A 267 -11.97 16.95 1.91
CA PRO A 267 -10.93 16.27 1.13
C PRO A 267 -11.35 16.20 -0.35
N SER A 268 -10.37 16.43 -1.22
CA SER A 268 -10.50 16.25 -2.66
C SER A 268 -10.33 14.79 -3.07
N VAL A 269 -9.57 14.01 -2.29
CA VAL A 269 -9.41 12.55 -2.42
C VAL A 269 -9.24 11.97 -1.01
N ILE A 270 -9.82 10.79 -0.77
CA ILE A 270 -9.60 10.00 0.45
C ILE A 270 -8.88 8.71 0.06
N VAL A 271 -7.84 8.34 0.80
CA VAL A 271 -7.08 7.09 0.64
C VAL A 271 -7.25 6.25 1.90
N VAL A 272 -7.60 4.98 1.75
CA VAL A 272 -7.83 4.04 2.85
C VAL A 272 -6.89 2.85 2.70
N LEU A 273 -6.14 2.53 3.76
CA LEU A 273 -5.32 1.33 3.89
C LEU A 273 -5.57 0.73 5.28
N LEU A 274 -6.41 -0.31 5.33
CA LEU A 274 -6.81 -1.01 6.54
C LEU A 274 -6.96 -2.51 6.23
N GLY A 275 -6.87 -3.33 7.27
CA GLY A 275 -7.04 -4.78 7.20
C GLY A 275 -5.86 -5.59 7.70
N GLU A 276 -4.64 -5.02 7.79
CA GLU A 276 -3.45 -5.74 8.29
C GLU A 276 -3.65 -6.32 9.72
N TYR A 277 -4.37 -5.58 10.56
CA TYR A 277 -4.61 -5.91 11.97
C TYR A 277 -5.98 -6.53 12.25
N ASP A 278 -6.80 -6.73 11.22
CA ASP A 278 -8.11 -7.35 11.31
C ASP A 278 -8.02 -8.83 10.93
N ASP A 279 -8.88 -9.66 11.51
CA ASP A 279 -9.05 -11.05 11.10
C ASP A 279 -10.02 -11.14 9.89
N ASP A 280 -9.79 -12.09 8.97
CA ASP A 280 -10.71 -12.32 7.82
C ASP A 280 -11.93 -13.12 8.26
N ILE A 281 -12.73 -12.43 9.05
CA ILE A 281 -14.06 -12.84 9.45
C ILE A 281 -15.07 -12.10 8.56
N PRO A 282 -16.22 -12.70 8.20
CA PRO A 282 -17.27 -12.03 7.40
C PRO A 282 -17.63 -10.62 7.88
N GLN A 283 -17.39 -10.32 9.15
CA GLN A 283 -17.59 -9.03 9.80
C GLN A 283 -16.68 -7.94 9.23
N TYR A 284 -15.43 -8.21 8.84
CA TYR A 284 -14.53 -7.20 8.28
C TYR A 284 -15.11 -6.59 7.00
N ARG A 285 -15.55 -7.43 6.05
CA ARG A 285 -16.22 -6.98 4.82
C ARG A 285 -17.46 -6.13 5.13
N ILE A 286 -18.31 -6.59 6.03
CA ILE A 286 -19.55 -5.87 6.41
C ILE A 286 -19.19 -4.50 7.01
N ALA A 287 -18.22 -4.46 7.92
CA ALA A 287 -17.75 -3.23 8.53
C ALA A 287 -17.15 -2.28 7.50
N LEU A 288 -16.40 -2.78 6.52
CA LEU A 288 -15.78 -1.94 5.49
C LEU A 288 -16.84 -1.30 4.58
N VAL A 289 -17.86 -2.06 4.17
CA VAL A 289 -19.01 -1.51 3.43
C VAL A 289 -19.69 -0.40 4.24
N GLN A 290 -19.98 -0.64 5.52
CA GLN A 290 -20.63 0.35 6.38
C GLN A 290 -19.75 1.58 6.63
N PHE A 291 -18.45 1.37 6.82
CA PHE A 291 -17.47 2.43 7.00
C PHE A 291 -17.43 3.33 5.77
N LEU A 292 -17.25 2.77 4.57
CA LEU A 292 -17.23 3.51 3.31
C LEU A 292 -18.54 4.29 3.08
N GLN A 293 -19.69 3.69 3.38
CA GLN A 293 -20.99 4.38 3.30
C GLN A 293 -21.09 5.55 4.29
N LYS A 294 -20.62 5.39 5.53
CA LYS A 294 -20.59 6.47 6.53
C LYS A 294 -19.62 7.59 6.12
N VAL A 295 -18.46 7.26 5.55
CA VAL A 295 -17.52 8.24 4.98
C VAL A 295 -18.18 9.01 3.82
N ARG A 296 -18.84 8.31 2.89
CA ARG A 296 -19.58 8.91 1.77
C ARG A 296 -20.68 9.87 2.24
N GLN A 297 -21.38 9.57 3.33
CA GLN A 297 -22.38 10.48 3.92
C GLN A 297 -21.77 11.83 4.35
N ARG A 298 -20.50 11.84 4.76
CA ARG A 298 -19.76 13.06 5.12
C ARG A 298 -19.12 13.73 3.91
N HIS A 299 -18.76 12.96 2.89
CA HIS A 299 -18.04 13.41 1.70
C HIS A 299 -18.74 12.94 0.41
N GLN A 300 -19.82 13.63 0.01
CA GLN A 300 -20.79 13.14 -0.98
C GLN A 300 -20.24 12.86 -2.38
N SER A 301 -19.14 13.50 -2.80
CA SER A 301 -18.58 13.35 -4.15
C SER A 301 -17.07 13.09 -4.18
N THR A 302 -16.43 12.93 -3.03
CA THR A 302 -14.98 12.73 -2.94
C THR A 302 -14.60 11.32 -3.41
N PRO A 303 -13.68 11.15 -4.38
CA PRO A 303 -13.13 9.84 -4.71
C PRO A 303 -12.51 9.17 -3.48
N ILE A 304 -12.85 7.91 -3.24
CA ILE A 304 -12.27 7.08 -2.17
C ILE A 304 -11.42 5.99 -2.82
N LEU A 305 -10.13 5.99 -2.54
CA LEU A 305 -9.16 5.03 -3.03
C LEU A 305 -8.86 4.03 -1.90
N VAL A 306 -9.36 2.81 -2.02
CA VAL A 306 -9.15 1.73 -1.05
C VAL A 306 -8.01 0.84 -1.53
N MET A 307 -6.88 0.94 -0.87
CA MET A 307 -5.68 0.16 -1.14
C MET A 307 -5.77 -1.21 -0.46
N SER A 308 -5.31 -2.26 -1.14
CA SER A 308 -5.06 -3.54 -0.47
C SER A 308 -3.86 -3.44 0.45
N GLU A 309 -3.78 -4.32 1.44
CA GLU A 309 -2.55 -4.52 2.19
C GLU A 309 -1.47 -5.12 1.26
N PRO A 310 -0.22 -4.61 1.26
CA PRO A 310 0.82 -5.08 0.34
C PRO A 310 1.08 -6.58 0.43
N LEU A 311 0.95 -7.19 1.61
CA LEU A 311 1.14 -8.64 1.79
C LEU A 311 -0.12 -9.47 1.48
N GLY A 312 -1.17 -8.85 0.94
CA GLY A 312 -2.43 -9.51 0.57
C GLY A 312 -3.40 -9.75 1.73
N GLY A 313 -3.15 -9.14 2.89
CA GLY A 313 -4.09 -9.11 4.00
C GLY A 313 -5.46 -8.57 3.56
N MET A 314 -6.53 -9.29 3.94
CA MET A 314 -7.93 -8.94 3.67
C MET A 314 -8.28 -8.65 2.20
N ILE A 315 -7.47 -9.08 1.23
CA ILE A 315 -7.63 -8.61 -0.16
C ILE A 315 -9.00 -8.97 -0.74
N ARG A 316 -9.43 -10.21 -0.50
CA ARG A 316 -10.73 -10.74 -0.93
C ARG A 316 -11.88 -9.94 -0.36
N SER A 317 -11.87 -9.72 0.95
CA SER A 317 -12.92 -9.00 1.66
C SER A 317 -12.95 -7.51 1.29
N THR A 318 -11.78 -6.91 1.06
CA THR A 318 -11.62 -5.51 0.64
C THR A 318 -12.17 -5.28 -0.78
N GLN A 319 -11.78 -6.12 -1.74
CA GLN A 319 -12.28 -6.06 -3.11
C GLN A 319 -13.80 -6.26 -3.16
N ALA A 320 -14.33 -7.25 -2.41
CA ALA A 320 -15.76 -7.52 -2.33
C ALA A 320 -16.55 -6.36 -1.70
N ALA A 321 -15.99 -5.67 -0.70
CA ALA A 321 -16.62 -4.51 -0.07
C ALA A 321 -16.73 -3.33 -1.04
N VAL A 322 -15.63 -2.98 -1.73
CA VAL A 322 -15.63 -1.90 -2.73
C VAL A 322 -16.64 -2.20 -3.84
N ARG A 323 -16.61 -3.43 -4.38
CA ARG A 323 -17.55 -3.83 -5.43
C ARG A 323 -19.00 -3.73 -4.95
N GLN A 324 -19.29 -4.16 -3.72
CA GLN A 324 -20.63 -4.05 -3.17
C GLN A 324 -21.10 -2.59 -3.08
N CYS A 325 -20.24 -1.64 -2.71
CA CYS A 325 -20.58 -0.21 -2.76
C CYS A 325 -20.82 0.28 -4.19
N ASN A 326 -20.01 -0.15 -5.15
CA ASN A 326 -20.16 0.21 -6.56
C ASN A 326 -21.48 -0.34 -7.14
N ASP A 327 -21.81 -1.60 -6.86
CA ASP A 327 -23.07 -2.25 -7.26
C ASP A 327 -24.29 -1.55 -6.62
N GLN A 328 -24.11 -0.89 -5.48
CA GLN A 328 -25.11 -0.04 -4.82
C GLN A 328 -25.19 1.39 -5.38
N GLY A 329 -24.35 1.74 -6.37
CA GLY A 329 -24.41 2.98 -7.14
C GLY A 329 -23.25 3.96 -6.90
N ASP A 330 -22.36 3.72 -5.93
CA ASP A 330 -21.24 4.62 -5.65
C ASP A 330 -20.03 4.28 -6.52
N GLN A 331 -20.00 4.79 -7.74
CA GLN A 331 -18.91 4.56 -8.70
C GLN A 331 -17.66 5.43 -8.43
N GLN A 332 -17.58 6.08 -7.26
CA GLN A 332 -16.43 6.90 -6.85
C GLN A 332 -15.61 6.22 -5.75
N ILE A 333 -15.77 4.91 -5.56
CA ILE A 333 -14.93 4.08 -4.71
C ILE A 333 -14.11 3.14 -5.60
N PHE A 334 -12.79 3.24 -5.47
CA PHE A 334 -11.84 2.53 -6.31
C PHE A 334 -10.99 1.60 -5.46
N TYR A 335 -10.91 0.34 -5.88
CA TYR A 335 -9.99 -0.63 -5.29
C TYR A 335 -8.63 -0.53 -6.00
N ILE A 336 -7.54 -0.53 -5.24
CA ILE A 336 -6.17 -0.48 -5.74
C ILE A 336 -5.42 -1.69 -5.16
N ASP A 337 -5.05 -2.63 -6.02
CA ASP A 337 -4.16 -3.71 -5.63
C ASP A 337 -2.71 -3.20 -5.56
N THR A 338 -2.17 -3.23 -4.35
CA THR A 338 -0.80 -2.83 -4.01
C THR A 338 0.15 -4.02 -3.93
N THR A 339 -0.35 -5.25 -4.11
CA THR A 339 0.50 -6.43 -4.09
C THR A 339 1.47 -6.40 -5.27
N GLY A 340 2.75 -6.71 -4.98
CA GLY A 340 3.82 -6.59 -5.97
C GLY A 340 4.33 -5.17 -6.20
N TRP A 341 3.83 -4.17 -5.46
CA TRP A 341 4.42 -2.83 -5.49
C TRP A 341 5.74 -2.77 -4.72
N LEU A 342 5.90 -3.65 -3.72
CA LEU A 342 7.04 -3.70 -2.83
C LEU A 342 7.83 -5.00 -3.06
N HIS A 343 9.15 -4.92 -2.89
CA HIS A 343 9.99 -6.11 -2.93
C HIS A 343 9.99 -6.76 -1.56
N TYR A 344 9.28 -7.87 -1.44
CA TYR A 344 9.19 -8.59 -0.18
C TYR A 344 10.44 -9.46 0.00
N ASP A 345 11.42 -8.95 0.75
CA ASP A 345 12.13 -9.84 1.66
C ASP A 345 11.16 -10.21 2.80
N ASP A 346 11.59 -10.85 3.87
CA ASP A 346 10.73 -11.19 5.01
C ASP A 346 10.12 -9.96 5.75
N ARG A 347 10.19 -8.76 5.16
CA ARG A 347 9.80 -7.47 5.73
C ARG A 347 8.94 -6.69 4.75
N VAL A 348 8.13 -5.79 5.32
CA VAL A 348 7.81 -4.52 4.68
C VAL A 348 8.81 -3.54 5.29
N GLU A 349 9.92 -3.26 4.60
CA GLU A 349 10.89 -2.30 5.14
C GLU A 349 10.37 -0.87 5.00
N ASN A 350 10.64 -0.02 6.00
CA ASN A 350 10.33 1.41 5.99
C ASN A 350 11.00 2.16 4.80
N SER A 351 11.92 1.52 4.06
CA SER A 351 12.59 2.05 2.87
C SER A 351 11.68 2.12 1.63
N ASP A 352 10.50 1.51 1.67
CA ASP A 352 9.57 1.37 0.53
C ASP A 352 8.57 2.51 0.34
N GLN A 353 8.56 3.50 1.25
CA GLN A 353 7.62 4.64 1.22
C GLN A 353 7.67 5.41 -0.10
N LEU A 354 8.86 5.56 -0.69
CA LEU A 354 9.03 6.25 -1.96
C LEU A 354 8.39 5.50 -3.13
N THR A 355 8.46 4.16 -3.12
CA THR A 355 7.84 3.32 -4.16
C THR A 355 6.33 3.41 -4.11
N LEU A 356 5.74 3.33 -2.91
CA LEU A 356 4.31 3.56 -2.70
C LEU A 356 3.91 4.95 -3.22
N ALA A 357 4.70 5.98 -2.89
CA ALA A 357 4.42 7.34 -3.31
C ALA A 357 4.45 7.51 -4.84
N HIS A 358 5.47 7.00 -5.52
CA HIS A 358 5.56 7.08 -6.99
C HIS A 358 4.43 6.35 -7.70
N LYS A 359 3.95 5.22 -7.17
CA LYS A 359 2.84 4.46 -7.77
C LYS A 359 1.48 5.09 -7.50
N LEU A 360 1.28 5.68 -6.31
CA LEU A 360 0.00 6.28 -5.92
C LEU A 360 -0.18 7.71 -6.44
N ALA A 361 0.89 8.52 -6.55
CA ALA A 361 0.79 9.92 -6.94
C ALA A 361 0.06 10.16 -8.28
N PRO A 362 0.34 9.42 -9.37
CA PRO A 362 -0.39 9.58 -10.64
C PRO A 362 -1.89 9.30 -10.51
N MET A 363 -2.27 8.32 -9.68
CA MET A 363 -3.67 7.96 -9.42
C MET A 363 -4.42 9.10 -8.72
N ILE A 364 -3.80 9.67 -7.69
CA ILE A 364 -4.35 10.83 -6.98
C ILE A 364 -4.39 12.05 -7.90
N GLN A 365 -3.35 12.28 -8.71
CA GLN A 365 -3.30 13.41 -9.64
C GLN A 365 -4.50 13.41 -10.62
N VAL A 366 -4.84 12.24 -11.18
CA VAL A 366 -6.02 12.09 -12.05
C VAL A 366 -7.30 12.42 -11.29
N LYS A 367 -7.44 11.99 -10.03
CA LYS A 367 -8.62 12.28 -9.21
C LYS A 367 -8.72 13.74 -8.78
N LEU A 368 -7.60 14.40 -8.54
CA LEU A 368 -7.56 15.83 -8.25
C LEU A 368 -7.94 16.68 -9.47
N ALA A 369 -7.55 16.25 -10.68
CA ALA A 369 -7.84 16.97 -11.91
C ALA A 369 -9.26 16.71 -12.43
N THR A 370 -9.67 15.44 -12.44
CA THR A 370 -10.90 14.95 -13.08
C THR A 370 -11.46 13.75 -12.31
N PRO A 371 -12.13 13.98 -11.16
CA PRO A 371 -12.61 12.92 -10.25
C PRO A 371 -13.37 11.75 -10.92
N PRO A 372 -14.28 12.00 -11.89
CA PRO A 372 -15.06 10.94 -12.49
C PRO A 372 -14.27 9.97 -13.39
N LEU A 373 -13.08 10.36 -13.88
CA LEU A 373 -12.30 9.50 -14.77
C LEU A 373 -11.86 8.21 -14.05
N PRO A 374 -11.75 7.07 -14.74
CA PRO A 374 -11.17 5.87 -14.15
C PRO A 374 -9.73 6.13 -13.67
N LEU A 375 -9.23 5.26 -12.78
CA LEU A 375 -7.83 5.31 -12.39
C LEU A 375 -6.91 5.07 -13.59
N PRO A 376 -5.73 5.71 -13.62
CA PRO A 376 -4.76 5.45 -14.67
C PRO A 376 -4.27 4.02 -14.62
N GLU A 377 -3.95 3.53 -15.80
CA GLU A 377 -3.61 2.16 -16.07
C GLU A 377 -2.09 1.97 -16.14
N ALA A 378 -1.59 0.78 -15.74
CA ALA A 378 -0.18 0.46 -15.88
C ALA A 378 0.20 0.36 -17.37
N PRO A 379 1.28 0.98 -17.86
CA PRO A 379 1.64 0.84 -19.27
C PRO A 379 1.89 -0.64 -19.63
N PRO A 380 1.50 -1.10 -20.83
CA PRO A 380 1.74 -2.48 -21.25
C PRO A 380 3.24 -2.78 -21.28
N ASN A 381 3.62 -4.03 -21.02
CA ASN A 381 5.02 -4.43 -21.07
C ASN A 381 5.47 -4.55 -22.54
N PRO A 382 6.40 -3.71 -23.03
CA PRO A 382 6.79 -3.73 -24.43
C PRO A 382 7.55 -5.00 -24.85
N ALA A 383 8.01 -5.82 -23.89
CA ALA A 383 8.70 -7.07 -24.16
C ALA A 383 7.77 -8.29 -24.24
N LEU A 384 6.48 -8.13 -23.94
CA LEU A 384 5.48 -9.20 -23.90
C LEU A 384 4.29 -8.84 -24.81
N PRO A 385 3.56 -9.85 -25.33
CA PRO A 385 2.39 -9.61 -26.15
C PRO A 385 1.21 -9.12 -25.30
N ASP A 386 0.30 -8.37 -25.92
CA ASP A 386 -0.97 -7.94 -25.33
C ASP A 386 -0.81 -7.28 -23.94
N ASP A 387 -1.63 -7.72 -22.99
CA ASP A 387 -1.67 -7.23 -21.61
C ASP A 387 -0.87 -8.12 -20.64
N TRP A 388 0.05 -8.97 -21.14
CA TRP A 388 0.89 -9.80 -20.29
C TRP A 388 1.92 -8.96 -19.52
N GLU A 389 1.94 -9.16 -18.21
CA GLU A 389 2.90 -8.58 -17.29
C GLU A 389 3.79 -9.68 -16.71
N THR A 390 4.86 -9.28 -16.01
CA THR A 390 5.78 -10.23 -15.40
C THR A 390 6.47 -9.65 -14.19
N MET A 391 6.70 -10.50 -13.20
CA MET A 391 7.46 -10.14 -12.00
C MET A 391 8.09 -11.38 -11.37
N ASP A 392 9.03 -11.14 -10.47
CA ASP A 392 9.46 -12.14 -9.50
C ASP A 392 8.54 -12.04 -8.27
N VAL A 393 7.95 -13.16 -7.85
CA VAL A 393 7.08 -13.23 -6.66
C VAL A 393 7.90 -13.70 -5.47
N GLY A 394 7.95 -12.91 -4.39
CA GLY A 394 8.73 -13.22 -3.19
C GLY A 394 10.25 -13.10 -3.37
N ASN A 395 11.00 -13.35 -2.30
CA ASN A 395 12.46 -13.23 -2.33
C ASN A 395 13.10 -14.29 -3.23
N GLN A 396 13.80 -13.82 -4.27
CA GLN A 396 14.57 -14.64 -5.18
C GLN A 396 16.04 -14.34 -4.93
N GLY A 397 16.89 -15.36 -4.75
CA GLY A 397 18.34 -15.12 -4.78
C GLY A 397 18.81 -14.60 -6.14
N LEU A 398 18.21 -15.09 -7.24
CA LEU A 398 18.48 -14.63 -8.60
C LEU A 398 17.21 -14.16 -9.31
N HIS A 399 17.24 -12.94 -9.84
CA HIS A 399 16.14 -12.41 -10.64
C HIS A 399 15.83 -13.27 -11.85
N GLY A 400 14.54 -13.52 -12.07
CA GLY A 400 14.08 -14.23 -13.25
C GLY A 400 14.05 -13.35 -14.49
N SER A 401 13.82 -13.99 -15.64
CA SER A 401 13.58 -13.28 -16.90
C SER A 401 12.57 -14.03 -17.75
N VAL A 402 12.03 -13.34 -18.76
CA VAL A 402 11.11 -13.91 -19.73
C VAL A 402 11.48 -13.40 -21.11
N THR A 403 11.38 -14.27 -22.10
CA THR A 403 11.37 -13.89 -23.52
C THR A 403 10.09 -14.39 -24.15
N PHE A 404 9.54 -13.58 -25.05
CA PHE A 404 8.48 -13.99 -25.93
C PHE A 404 9.02 -13.98 -27.36
N ASP A 405 9.04 -15.16 -27.98
CA ASP A 405 9.37 -15.27 -29.40
C ASP A 405 8.11 -14.96 -30.21
N ALA A 406 8.22 -14.08 -31.20
CA ALA A 406 7.11 -13.58 -32.04
C ALA A 406 6.29 -14.68 -32.78
N GLY A 407 6.64 -15.95 -32.60
CA GLY A 407 5.96 -17.14 -33.11
C GLY A 407 5.17 -17.94 -32.05
N SER A 408 4.73 -17.34 -30.92
CA SER A 408 3.81 -17.89 -29.90
C SER A 408 4.40 -18.67 -28.70
N SER A 409 5.71 -18.54 -28.42
CA SER A 409 6.32 -19.24 -27.28
C SER A 409 6.89 -18.31 -26.22
N PHE A 410 6.60 -18.62 -24.95
CA PHE A 410 7.22 -18.00 -23.79
C PHE A 410 8.37 -18.87 -23.29
N THR A 411 9.54 -18.28 -23.06
CA THR A 411 10.61 -18.92 -22.29
C THR A 411 10.81 -18.17 -20.99
N LEU A 412 10.69 -18.88 -19.87
CA LEU A 412 10.81 -18.33 -18.52
C LEU A 412 12.06 -18.89 -17.86
N TRP A 413 12.85 -18.02 -17.25
CA TRP A 413 13.94 -18.35 -16.34
C TRP A 413 13.53 -17.92 -14.94
N GLY A 414 13.49 -18.83 -13.98
CA GLY A 414 13.07 -18.54 -12.61
C GLY A 414 13.93 -19.26 -11.57
N SER A 415 14.33 -18.53 -10.53
CA SER A 415 14.92 -19.10 -9.31
C SER A 415 13.87 -19.24 -8.20
N GLY A 416 14.31 -19.40 -6.94
CA GLY A 416 13.46 -19.28 -5.75
C GLY A 416 13.24 -20.57 -4.97
N THR A 417 12.77 -20.46 -3.72
CA THR A 417 12.55 -21.57 -2.78
C THR A 417 11.32 -22.45 -3.05
N SER A 418 10.63 -22.27 -4.20
CA SER A 418 9.43 -23.00 -4.64
C SER A 418 8.10 -22.38 -4.21
N LEU A 419 7.01 -23.01 -4.68
CA LEU A 419 5.64 -22.96 -4.18
C LEU A 419 5.42 -23.96 -3.02
N ASN A 420 6.35 -24.05 -2.07
CA ASN A 420 6.27 -25.01 -0.97
C ASN A 420 5.98 -24.26 0.35
N ASP A 421 5.03 -24.77 1.12
CA ASP A 421 4.61 -24.20 2.41
C ASP A 421 3.87 -22.84 2.32
N ARG A 422 4.23 -21.84 3.14
CA ARG A 422 3.45 -20.62 3.38
C ARG A 422 3.84 -19.42 2.51
N THR A 423 5.05 -19.44 1.98
CA THR A 423 5.62 -18.36 1.17
C THR A 423 6.03 -18.93 -0.18
N ASP A 424 5.91 -18.11 -1.23
CA ASP A 424 6.25 -18.50 -2.58
C ASP A 424 7.44 -17.70 -3.10
N ALA A 425 8.31 -18.38 -3.85
CA ALA A 425 9.41 -17.76 -4.55
C ALA A 425 9.58 -18.34 -5.97
N PHE A 426 9.22 -17.55 -6.99
CA PHE A 426 9.20 -17.97 -8.40
C PHE A 426 9.10 -16.80 -9.40
N ARG A 427 9.35 -17.08 -10.69
CA ARG A 427 9.08 -16.15 -11.81
C ARG A 427 7.63 -16.29 -12.29
N PHE A 428 6.89 -15.18 -12.37
CA PHE A 428 5.49 -15.16 -12.83
C PHE A 428 5.32 -14.29 -14.08
N VAL A 429 4.56 -14.79 -15.05
CA VAL A 429 4.09 -14.06 -16.23
C VAL A 429 2.57 -14.17 -16.24
N TYR A 430 1.85 -13.05 -16.21
CA TYR A 430 0.43 -13.06 -15.83
C TYR A 430 -0.43 -12.00 -16.54
N GLN A 431 -1.74 -12.21 -16.48
CA GLN A 431 -2.77 -11.19 -16.72
C GLN A 431 -3.79 -11.19 -15.56
N THR A 432 -4.59 -10.13 -15.44
CA THR A 432 -5.68 -10.04 -14.45
C THR A 432 -6.95 -10.73 -14.95
N LEU A 433 -7.51 -11.71 -14.24
CA LEU A 433 -8.77 -12.36 -14.57
C LEU A 433 -9.87 -11.99 -13.57
N SER A 434 -10.98 -11.45 -14.08
CA SER A 434 -12.23 -11.25 -13.35
C SER A 434 -13.25 -12.31 -13.73
N GLY A 435 -13.84 -12.95 -12.72
CA GLY A 435 -14.90 -13.96 -12.89
C GLY A 435 -14.39 -15.30 -13.43
N LYS A 436 -15.26 -16.02 -14.15
CA LYS A 436 -14.94 -17.34 -14.72
C LYS A 436 -13.91 -17.22 -15.83
N GLY A 437 -13.01 -18.17 -15.99
CA GLY A 437 -12.02 -18.14 -17.07
C GLY A 437 -11.17 -19.39 -17.11
N VAL A 438 -10.45 -19.55 -18.21
CA VAL A 438 -9.60 -20.71 -18.49
C VAL A 438 -8.23 -20.24 -18.93
N ILE A 439 -7.18 -20.85 -18.40
CA ILE A 439 -5.84 -20.81 -18.98
C ILE A 439 -5.44 -22.20 -19.46
N GLU A 440 -4.88 -22.23 -20.66
CA GLU A 440 -4.26 -23.40 -21.26
C GLU A 440 -2.83 -23.06 -21.66
N ALA A 441 -1.91 -24.01 -21.49
CA ALA A 441 -0.57 -23.92 -22.03
C ALA A 441 0.02 -25.31 -22.27
N THR A 442 0.88 -25.43 -23.26
CA THR A 442 1.77 -26.59 -23.44
C THR A 442 3.07 -26.33 -22.69
N VAL A 443 3.42 -27.16 -21.71
CA VAL A 443 4.77 -27.20 -21.14
C VAL A 443 5.64 -28.01 -22.09
N GLN A 444 6.33 -27.34 -23.01
CA GLN A 444 7.13 -27.98 -24.06
C GLN A 444 8.40 -28.61 -23.48
N SER A 445 9.09 -27.88 -22.62
CA SER A 445 10.32 -28.35 -21.97
C SER A 445 10.49 -27.70 -20.61
N HIS A 446 11.13 -28.41 -19.68
CA HIS A 446 11.49 -27.89 -18.36
C HIS A 446 12.90 -28.39 -18.02
N ALA A 447 13.90 -27.53 -18.18
CA ALA A 447 15.29 -27.80 -17.85
C ALA A 447 15.56 -27.38 -16.40
N THR A 448 15.94 -28.35 -15.57
CA THR A 448 16.00 -28.21 -14.10
C THR A 448 17.34 -28.67 -13.55
N PHE A 449 17.81 -28.00 -12.49
CA PHE A 449 18.95 -28.49 -11.69
C PHE A 449 18.52 -29.29 -10.46
N ALA A 450 17.34 -28.99 -9.90
CA ALA A 450 16.79 -29.67 -8.73
C ALA A 450 15.54 -30.47 -9.08
N SER A 451 15.34 -31.63 -8.42
CA SER A 451 14.17 -32.48 -8.67
C SER A 451 12.85 -31.81 -8.27
N CYS A 452 12.90 -30.90 -7.30
CA CYS A 452 11.74 -30.18 -6.81
C CYS A 452 11.33 -29.02 -7.72
N ALA A 453 12.15 -28.58 -8.68
CA ALA A 453 11.85 -27.48 -9.61
C ALA A 453 10.49 -27.63 -10.29
N LYS A 454 9.76 -26.53 -10.52
CA LYS A 454 8.37 -26.57 -11.02
C LYS A 454 8.16 -25.58 -12.15
N ALA A 455 7.37 -25.98 -13.14
CA ALA A 455 6.89 -25.12 -14.21
C ALA A 455 5.42 -25.43 -14.51
N GLY A 456 4.58 -24.42 -14.73
CA GLY A 456 3.17 -24.65 -15.00
C GLY A 456 2.33 -23.39 -15.16
N ILE A 457 1.03 -23.56 -15.00
CA ILE A 457 0.01 -22.51 -15.03
C ILE A 457 -0.62 -22.32 -13.65
N MET A 458 -1.05 -21.11 -13.34
CA MET A 458 -1.54 -20.73 -12.02
C MET A 458 -2.67 -19.70 -12.10
N LEU A 459 -3.63 -19.83 -11.19
CA LEU A 459 -4.60 -18.80 -10.81
C LEU A 459 -4.29 -18.40 -9.37
N ARG A 460 -3.99 -17.14 -9.13
CA ARG A 460 -3.45 -16.61 -7.87
C ARG A 460 -4.21 -15.38 -7.44
N GLU A 461 -4.67 -15.35 -6.19
CA GLU A 461 -5.49 -14.27 -5.65
C GLU A 461 -4.80 -12.90 -5.70
N HIS A 462 -3.50 -12.85 -5.40
CA HIS A 462 -2.72 -11.62 -5.37
C HIS A 462 -1.23 -11.84 -5.64
N LEU A 463 -0.47 -10.79 -5.93
CA LEU A 463 0.93 -10.89 -6.36
C LEU A 463 1.94 -11.04 -5.22
N ALA A 464 1.50 -10.90 -3.96
CA ALA A 464 2.37 -11.13 -2.81
C ALA A 464 2.70 -12.62 -2.60
N LEU A 465 3.79 -12.86 -1.86
CA LEU A 465 4.39 -14.19 -1.68
C LEU A 465 3.50 -15.20 -0.94
N GLY A 466 2.52 -14.74 -0.14
CA GLY A 466 1.64 -15.59 0.66
C GLY A 466 0.34 -16.02 -0.04
N SER A 467 0.09 -15.60 -1.28
CA SER A 467 -1.23 -15.66 -1.91
C SER A 467 -1.92 -17.02 -1.90
N ALA A 468 -3.24 -17.03 -1.68
CA ALA A 468 -4.08 -18.15 -2.08
C ALA A 468 -3.96 -18.39 -3.59
N TYR A 469 -3.94 -19.64 -4.03
CA TYR A 469 -3.79 -20.00 -5.44
C TYR A 469 -4.28 -21.42 -5.77
N VAL A 470 -4.50 -21.67 -7.05
CA VAL A 470 -4.51 -23.00 -7.69
C VAL A 470 -3.40 -23.04 -8.73
N SER A 471 -2.62 -24.11 -8.76
CA SER A 471 -1.65 -24.34 -9.81
C SER A 471 -1.67 -25.77 -10.30
N THR A 472 -1.38 -25.96 -11.58
CA THR A 472 -1.03 -27.25 -12.16
C THR A 472 0.20 -27.08 -13.04
N GLY A 473 1.02 -28.11 -13.10
CA GLY A 473 2.30 -28.04 -13.79
C GLY A 473 3.04 -29.35 -13.75
N ILE A 474 4.31 -29.30 -14.14
CA ILE A 474 5.21 -30.43 -14.14
C ILE A 474 6.45 -30.13 -13.28
N SER A 475 6.87 -31.11 -12.48
CA SER A 475 8.17 -31.15 -11.82
C SER A 475 8.85 -32.51 -12.02
N PRO A 476 10.18 -32.60 -11.94
CA PRO A 476 10.86 -33.90 -11.98
C PRO A 476 10.44 -34.83 -10.82
N GLU A 477 10.17 -34.30 -9.63
CA GLU A 477 9.80 -35.07 -8.43
C GLU A 477 8.35 -35.59 -8.45
N ASP A 478 7.39 -34.76 -8.87
CA ASP A 478 5.97 -35.11 -8.80
C ASP A 478 5.36 -35.52 -10.15
N GLY A 479 6.07 -35.29 -11.26
CA GLY A 479 5.48 -35.32 -12.59
C GLY A 479 4.44 -34.22 -12.74
N LEU A 480 3.28 -34.54 -13.33
CA LEU A 480 2.12 -33.66 -13.33
C LEU A 480 1.62 -33.49 -11.89
N PHE A 481 1.37 -32.27 -11.46
CA PHE A 481 0.85 -31.98 -10.12
C PHE A 481 -0.31 -30.99 -10.15
N VAL A 482 -1.09 -31.00 -9.07
CA VAL A 482 -2.06 -29.95 -8.73
C VAL A 482 -1.82 -29.52 -7.28
N ARG A 483 -1.59 -28.22 -7.07
CA ARG A 483 -1.32 -27.63 -5.75
C ARG A 483 -2.24 -26.46 -5.48
N THR A 484 -2.61 -26.28 -4.22
CA THR A 484 -3.50 -25.21 -3.79
C THR A 484 -3.03 -24.56 -2.49
N ARG A 485 -3.29 -23.27 -2.34
CA ARG A 485 -3.31 -22.57 -1.06
C ARG A 485 -4.67 -21.89 -0.91
N ASP A 486 -5.37 -22.15 0.19
CA ASP A 486 -6.76 -21.73 0.42
C ASP A 486 -6.92 -20.35 1.06
N TYR A 487 -5.86 -19.84 1.67
CA TYR A 487 -5.86 -18.54 2.31
C TYR A 487 -4.45 -17.95 2.36
N ASN A 488 -4.36 -16.62 2.52
CA ASN A 488 -3.07 -15.94 2.57
C ASN A 488 -2.17 -16.54 3.68
N PHE A 489 -0.94 -16.88 3.32
CA PHE A 489 0.06 -17.55 4.16
C PHE A 489 -0.35 -18.91 4.75
N ASN A 490 -1.42 -19.56 4.30
CA ASN A 490 -1.68 -20.96 4.66
C ASN A 490 -0.64 -21.90 4.01
N THR A 491 -0.46 -23.07 4.63
CA THR A 491 0.40 -24.11 4.06
C THR A 491 -0.17 -24.63 2.75
N THR A 492 0.66 -24.63 1.71
CA THR A 492 0.37 -25.24 0.40
C THR A 492 0.01 -26.72 0.54
N ARG A 493 -1.03 -27.15 -0.17
CA ARG A 493 -1.47 -28.55 -0.25
C ARG A 493 -1.19 -29.13 -1.63
N LEU A 494 -0.57 -30.31 -1.68
CA LEU A 494 -0.51 -31.14 -2.88
C LEU A 494 -1.81 -31.94 -2.99
N VAL A 495 -2.65 -31.60 -3.96
CA VAL A 495 -3.97 -32.21 -4.15
C VAL A 495 -3.85 -33.50 -4.95
N LYS A 496 -3.05 -33.48 -6.02
CA LYS A 496 -2.91 -34.61 -6.95
C LYS A 496 -1.53 -34.61 -7.60
N LYS A 497 -1.04 -35.81 -7.92
CA LYS A 497 0.13 -35.97 -8.80
C LYS A 497 0.11 -37.25 -9.62
N PHE A 498 0.82 -37.24 -10.75
CA PHE A 498 0.98 -38.36 -11.68
C PHE A 498 2.36 -38.32 -12.32
N LEU A 499 3.00 -39.48 -12.50
CA LEU A 499 4.28 -39.55 -13.18
C LEU A 499 4.14 -39.11 -14.64
N ALA A 500 4.85 -38.06 -15.01
CA ALA A 500 4.84 -37.47 -16.34
C ALA A 500 6.11 -36.64 -16.55
N ALA A 501 6.51 -36.45 -17.80
CA ALA A 501 7.57 -35.55 -18.21
C ALA A 501 7.12 -34.76 -19.46
N PRO A 502 7.62 -33.54 -19.69
CA PRO A 502 7.26 -32.76 -20.87
C PRO A 502 7.49 -33.54 -22.18
N PRO A 503 6.71 -33.28 -23.26
CA PRO A 503 5.68 -32.25 -23.37
C PRO A 503 4.29 -32.69 -22.88
N TYR A 504 3.58 -31.78 -22.21
CA TYR A 504 2.16 -31.94 -21.85
C TYR A 504 1.42 -30.63 -21.99
N ARG A 505 0.18 -30.71 -22.45
CA ARG A 505 -0.76 -29.59 -22.40
C ARG A 505 -1.53 -29.64 -21.10
N ILE A 506 -1.64 -28.49 -20.42
CA ILE A 506 -2.30 -28.35 -19.13
C ILE A 506 -3.35 -27.25 -19.20
N ARG A 507 -4.42 -27.41 -18.43
CA ARG A 507 -5.55 -26.48 -18.36
C ARG A 507 -5.98 -26.27 -16.91
N LEU A 508 -6.23 -25.02 -16.55
CA LEU A 508 -6.95 -24.65 -15.33
C LEU A 508 -8.18 -23.83 -15.72
N GLU A 509 -9.33 -24.28 -15.24
CA GLU A 509 -10.61 -23.58 -15.39
C GLU A 509 -11.10 -23.11 -14.03
N ARG A 510 -11.49 -21.84 -13.96
CA ARG A 510 -12.25 -21.23 -12.87
C ARG A 510 -13.72 -21.19 -13.26
N THR A 511 -14.55 -22.04 -12.64
CA THR A 511 -15.97 -22.15 -12.96
C THR A 511 -16.86 -21.25 -12.09
N SER A 512 -16.34 -20.84 -10.93
CA SER A 512 -16.93 -19.88 -10.00
C SER A 512 -15.82 -19.20 -9.18
N ASP A 513 -16.16 -18.35 -8.21
CA ASP A 513 -15.19 -17.81 -7.24
C ASP A 513 -14.71 -18.87 -6.24
N HIS A 514 -15.32 -20.06 -6.24
CA HIS A 514 -15.13 -21.11 -5.24
C HIS A 514 -14.70 -22.48 -5.82
N ASP A 515 -14.72 -22.63 -7.14
CA ASP A 515 -14.60 -23.94 -7.81
C ASP A 515 -13.68 -23.87 -9.03
N PHE A 516 -12.74 -24.83 -9.07
CA PHE A 516 -11.74 -24.94 -10.12
C PHE A 516 -11.62 -26.35 -10.66
N ILE A 517 -11.20 -26.49 -11.92
CA ILE A 517 -10.94 -27.77 -12.56
C ILE A 517 -9.53 -27.75 -13.14
N ALA A 518 -8.75 -28.79 -12.85
CA ALA A 518 -7.43 -28.99 -13.42
C ALA A 518 -7.46 -30.19 -14.37
N GLN A 519 -6.96 -29.98 -15.59
CA GLN A 519 -6.94 -30.99 -16.64
C GLN A 519 -5.58 -31.03 -17.32
N ALA A 520 -5.23 -32.17 -17.91
CA ALA A 520 -4.05 -32.32 -18.73
C ALA A 520 -4.32 -33.21 -19.94
N LYS A 521 -3.50 -33.05 -20.98
CA LYS A 521 -3.48 -33.89 -22.17
C LYS A 521 -2.02 -34.15 -22.55
N LYS A 522 -1.67 -35.41 -22.76
CA LYS A 522 -0.35 -35.77 -23.28
C LYS A 522 -0.26 -35.37 -24.75
N ILE A 523 0.84 -34.72 -25.15
CA ILE A 523 1.06 -34.39 -26.56
C ILE A 523 1.73 -35.58 -27.24
N SER A 524 1.22 -35.96 -28.42
CA SER A 524 1.76 -37.08 -29.18
C SER A 524 2.83 -36.58 -30.13
N VAL A 525 3.93 -37.33 -30.31
CA VAL A 525 5.10 -36.92 -31.14
C VAL A 525 4.73 -36.61 -32.60
N LYS A 526 3.54 -37.01 -33.07
CA LYS A 526 3.05 -36.67 -34.41
C LYS A 526 2.64 -35.20 -34.56
N ASP A 527 2.29 -34.53 -33.47
CA ASP A 527 1.85 -33.13 -33.47
C ASP A 527 3.03 -32.15 -33.64
N GLU A 528 4.27 -32.60 -33.40
CA GLU A 528 5.49 -31.80 -33.57
C GLU A 528 6.00 -31.78 -35.03
N GLU A 529 5.78 -32.86 -35.82
CA GLU A 529 6.27 -32.95 -37.22
C GLU A 529 5.39 -32.16 -38.21
N GLU A 530 4.11 -31.92 -37.91
CA GLU A 530 3.23 -31.11 -38.77
C GLU A 530 3.50 -29.60 -38.69
N GLN A 531 4.21 -29.12 -37.65
CA GLN A 531 4.54 -27.69 -37.52
C GLN A 531 5.81 -27.28 -38.27
N ASP A 532 6.72 -28.20 -38.59
CA ASP A 532 8.01 -27.86 -39.25
C ASP A 532 7.98 -28.01 -40.79
N ASN A 533 7.06 -28.83 -41.32
CA ASN A 533 6.94 -29.05 -42.76
C ASN A 533 5.60 -28.56 -43.27
N GLY A 534 5.52 -27.31 -43.74
CA GLY A 534 4.31 -26.62 -44.24
C GLY A 534 3.54 -27.34 -45.36
N LYS A 535 2.96 -28.50 -45.07
CA LYS A 535 2.18 -29.33 -45.96
C LYS A 535 0.89 -29.72 -45.26
N VAL A 536 -0.12 -28.88 -45.46
CA VAL A 536 -1.50 -29.16 -45.10
C VAL A 536 -1.99 -30.35 -45.93
N THR A 537 -2.04 -31.54 -45.33
CA THR A 537 -2.90 -32.61 -45.81
C THR A 537 -4.26 -32.47 -45.15
N LYS A 538 -5.23 -31.91 -45.88
CA LYS A 538 -6.65 -32.03 -45.54
C LYS A 538 -7.01 -33.51 -45.51
N ILE A 539 -7.18 -34.07 -44.33
CA ILE A 539 -8.03 -35.24 -44.13
C ILE A 539 -9.37 -34.70 -43.67
N ASP A 540 -10.34 -34.84 -44.55
CA ASP A 540 -11.75 -34.59 -44.27
C ASP A 540 -12.25 -35.75 -43.40
N SER A 541 -12.37 -35.50 -42.10
CA SER A 541 -13.16 -36.32 -41.18
C SER A 541 -14.05 -35.38 -40.40
N GLY A 542 -15.32 -35.31 -40.80
CA GLY A 542 -16.36 -34.63 -40.04
C GLY A 542 -16.54 -35.26 -38.68
N ASP A 543 -16.34 -34.46 -37.65
CA ASP A 543 -17.25 -34.21 -36.53
C ASP A 543 -16.62 -33.04 -35.75
N ASP A 544 -17.33 -31.91 -35.70
CA ASP A 544 -16.97 -30.70 -34.94
C ASP A 544 -17.13 -30.95 -33.43
N ASP A 545 -16.22 -31.71 -32.81
CA ASP A 545 -16.10 -31.85 -31.35
C ASP A 545 -14.62 -31.80 -30.93
N ASP A 546 -14.02 -30.59 -31.00
CA ASP A 546 -12.64 -30.30 -30.59
C ASP A 546 -12.41 -30.30 -29.06
N ASP A 547 -13.37 -30.81 -28.26
CA ASP A 547 -13.39 -30.74 -26.78
C ASP A 547 -13.08 -32.09 -26.06
N ASP A 548 -12.88 -33.20 -26.78
CA ASP A 548 -13.10 -34.55 -26.22
C ASP A 548 -11.88 -35.32 -25.65
N ASP A 549 -10.69 -34.71 -25.55
CA ASP A 549 -9.43 -35.42 -25.17
C ASP A 549 -8.76 -34.95 -23.85
N TRP A 550 -9.40 -34.09 -23.06
CA TRP A 550 -8.83 -33.62 -21.79
C TRP A 550 -9.03 -34.63 -20.66
N GLU A 551 -7.94 -35.06 -20.01
CA GLU A 551 -8.02 -35.84 -18.78
C GLU A 551 -8.16 -34.92 -17.58
N THR A 552 -9.27 -35.03 -16.85
CA THR A 552 -9.45 -34.30 -15.58
C THR A 552 -8.54 -34.88 -14.51
N LEU A 553 -7.53 -34.10 -14.11
CA LEU A 553 -6.63 -34.45 -13.01
C LEU A 553 -7.40 -34.42 -11.67
N THR A 554 -8.17 -33.34 -11.46
CA THR A 554 -9.01 -33.17 -10.27
C THR A 554 -9.98 -31.98 -10.42
N VAL A 555 -11.06 -32.03 -9.65
CA VAL A 555 -11.95 -30.89 -9.38
C VAL A 555 -11.62 -30.38 -7.98
N ILE A 556 -11.44 -29.07 -7.83
CA ILE A 556 -11.10 -28.41 -6.57
C ILE A 556 -12.31 -27.58 -6.12
N PRO A 557 -13.27 -28.18 -5.39
CA PRO A 557 -14.40 -27.44 -4.85
C PRO A 557 -14.01 -26.72 -3.55
N LYS A 558 -14.77 -25.67 -3.19
CA LYS A 558 -14.65 -24.93 -1.92
C LYS A 558 -13.29 -24.25 -1.70
N LEU A 559 -12.55 -23.99 -2.76
CA LEU A 559 -11.39 -23.11 -2.69
C LEU A 559 -11.86 -21.73 -3.11
N THR A 560 -11.86 -20.75 -2.21
CA THR A 560 -12.28 -19.40 -2.57
C THR A 560 -11.06 -18.59 -2.98
N LEU A 561 -11.14 -17.87 -4.11
CA LEU A 561 -10.24 -16.77 -4.44
C LEU A 561 -11.06 -15.48 -4.56
N ALA A 562 -10.39 -14.32 -4.51
CA ALA A 562 -10.96 -13.02 -4.82
C ALA A 562 -11.58 -13.02 -6.22
N GLN A 563 -12.46 -12.08 -6.50
CA GLN A 563 -13.14 -12.04 -7.79
C GLN A 563 -12.18 -11.70 -8.92
N ASP A 564 -11.40 -10.64 -8.73
CA ASP A 564 -10.30 -10.27 -9.63
C ASP A 564 -9.02 -10.89 -9.07
N ILE A 565 -8.37 -11.69 -9.90
CA ILE A 565 -7.18 -12.48 -9.57
C ILE A 565 -6.14 -12.33 -10.69
N TYR A 566 -5.01 -13.01 -10.53
CA TYR A 566 -3.97 -13.12 -11.53
C TYR A 566 -3.92 -14.53 -12.11
N ILE A 567 -3.87 -14.65 -13.43
CA ILE A 567 -3.81 -15.92 -14.15
C ILE A 567 -2.57 -15.93 -15.05
N GLY A 568 -1.79 -17.01 -15.05
CA GLY A 568 -0.53 -16.99 -15.78
C GLY A 568 0.36 -18.22 -15.71
N LEU A 569 1.59 -18.04 -16.21
CA LEU A 569 2.65 -19.03 -16.28
C LEU A 569 3.65 -18.81 -15.15
N PHE A 570 4.18 -19.88 -14.56
CA PHE A 570 5.21 -19.78 -13.52
C PHE A 570 6.35 -20.78 -13.71
N VAL A 571 7.54 -20.39 -13.23
CA VAL A 571 8.73 -21.25 -13.14
C VAL A 571 9.50 -20.97 -11.85
N THR A 572 9.96 -22.04 -11.19
CA THR A 572 10.84 -21.97 -10.02
C THR A 572 11.87 -23.09 -10.04
N SER A 573 13.09 -22.79 -9.60
CA SER A 573 14.17 -23.76 -9.44
C SER A 573 14.10 -24.55 -8.14
N CYS A 574 13.34 -24.06 -7.14
CA CYS A 574 13.41 -24.53 -5.75
C CYS A 574 14.79 -24.35 -5.10
N ASP A 575 15.63 -23.48 -5.68
CA ASP A 575 16.97 -23.13 -5.23
C ASP A 575 17.25 -21.67 -5.64
N GLU A 576 17.40 -20.78 -4.66
CA GLU A 576 17.65 -19.35 -4.87
C GLU A 576 18.95 -19.05 -5.65
N THR A 577 19.87 -20.01 -5.74
CA THR A 577 21.21 -19.82 -6.34
C THR A 577 21.31 -20.21 -7.81
N VAL A 578 20.27 -20.84 -8.37
CA VAL A 578 20.24 -21.29 -9.76
C VAL A 578 18.88 -21.03 -10.39
N VAL A 579 18.85 -20.85 -11.71
CA VAL A 579 17.60 -20.71 -12.47
C VAL A 579 17.20 -22.05 -13.11
N SER A 580 15.90 -22.35 -13.08
CA SER A 580 15.28 -23.34 -13.97
C SER A 580 14.71 -22.65 -15.19
N VAL A 581 14.66 -23.36 -16.32
CA VAL A 581 14.16 -22.83 -17.59
C VAL A 581 12.99 -23.65 -18.07
N ALA A 582 11.85 -23.01 -18.34
CA ALA A 582 10.72 -23.68 -18.99
C ALA A 582 10.27 -22.94 -20.24
N LYS A 583 9.93 -23.72 -21.26
CA LYS A 583 9.36 -23.22 -22.51
C LYS A 583 7.89 -23.60 -22.57
N PHE A 584 7.05 -22.60 -22.80
CA PHE A 584 5.61 -22.75 -22.97
C PHE A 584 5.19 -22.37 -24.39
N THR A 585 4.32 -23.17 -24.97
CA THR A 585 3.67 -22.94 -26.27
C THR A 585 2.16 -23.03 -26.09
N ASP A 586 1.39 -22.68 -27.13
CA ASP A 586 -0.09 -22.77 -27.14
C ASP A 586 -0.75 -22.07 -25.93
N VAL A 587 -0.15 -20.97 -25.46
CA VAL A 587 -0.66 -20.23 -24.30
C VAL A 587 -1.93 -19.49 -24.72
N ALA A 588 -3.05 -19.84 -24.09
CA ALA A 588 -4.35 -19.26 -24.39
C ALA A 588 -5.13 -18.95 -23.11
N LEU A 589 -5.75 -17.76 -23.08
CA LEU A 589 -6.75 -17.37 -22.10
C LEU A 589 -8.13 -17.37 -22.78
N LYS A 590 -9.12 -17.98 -22.14
CA LYS A 590 -10.50 -18.07 -22.67
C LYS A 590 -11.51 -17.77 -21.57
N GLY A 591 -12.59 -17.07 -21.94
CA GLY A 591 -13.67 -16.74 -21.02
C GLY A 591 -13.25 -15.77 -19.94
N GLY A 592 -14.21 -15.09 -19.33
CA GLY A 592 -13.93 -14.07 -18.33
C GLY A 592 -13.47 -12.76 -18.93
N VAL A 593 -13.10 -11.88 -18.02
CA VAL A 593 -12.82 -10.50 -18.34
C VAL A 593 -11.42 -10.20 -17.86
N GLY A 594 -10.56 -9.88 -18.82
CA GLY A 594 -9.21 -9.41 -18.58
C GLY A 594 -9.20 -7.98 -18.07
N ARG A 595 -8.04 -7.37 -18.17
CA ARG A 595 -7.85 -5.95 -17.86
C ARG A 595 -8.88 -5.07 -18.61
N LEU A 596 -9.35 -4.00 -17.97
CA LEU A 596 -10.32 -3.02 -18.51
C LEU A 596 -11.74 -3.51 -18.84
N GLY A 597 -12.18 -4.66 -18.33
CA GLY A 597 -13.49 -5.13 -18.76
C GLY A 597 -13.46 -5.81 -20.14
N ARG A 598 -12.27 -6.00 -20.74
CA ARG A 598 -12.12 -6.64 -22.05
C ARG A 598 -12.21 -8.15 -21.89
N ALA A 599 -13.16 -8.77 -22.59
CA ALA A 599 -13.20 -10.22 -22.66
C ALA A 599 -11.88 -10.74 -23.25
N TYR A 600 -11.35 -11.83 -22.69
CA TYR A 600 -10.21 -12.48 -23.32
C TYR A 600 -10.62 -12.95 -24.71
N SER A 601 -9.99 -12.37 -25.72
CA SER A 601 -10.01 -12.94 -27.06
C SER A 601 -9.20 -14.22 -27.00
N ALA A 602 -9.75 -15.34 -27.51
CA ALA A 602 -8.88 -16.44 -27.87
C ALA A 602 -7.81 -15.86 -28.80
N SER A 603 -6.52 -16.10 -28.48
CA SER A 603 -5.44 -15.74 -29.40
C SER A 603 -5.85 -16.25 -30.78
N PRO A 604 -5.94 -15.40 -31.81
CA PRO A 604 -6.13 -15.91 -33.16
C PRO A 604 -5.01 -16.92 -33.35
N ARG A 605 -5.35 -18.18 -33.66
CA ARG A 605 -4.40 -19.03 -34.37
C ARG A 605 -4.09 -18.23 -35.63
N PHE A 606 -2.99 -17.47 -35.64
CA PHE A 606 -2.60 -16.69 -36.80
C PHE A 606 -2.11 -17.68 -37.86
N ILE A 607 -3.06 -18.27 -38.57
CA ILE A 607 -2.88 -18.71 -39.94
C ILE A 607 -3.71 -17.74 -40.77
N ASP A 608 -3.16 -16.57 -41.07
CA ASP A 608 -3.59 -15.83 -42.26
C ASP A 608 -2.71 -16.27 -43.42
N GLN A 609 -3.16 -17.33 -44.10
CA GLN A 609 -2.73 -17.63 -45.46
C GLN A 609 -3.83 -17.19 -46.43
N SER A 610 -3.90 -15.90 -46.80
CA SER A 610 -4.40 -15.53 -48.13
C SER A 610 -4.18 -14.06 -48.51
N HIS A 611 -3.01 -13.76 -49.09
CA HIS A 611 -2.96 -12.81 -50.21
C HIS A 611 -1.86 -13.24 -51.19
N PRO A 612 -2.20 -13.79 -52.38
CA PRO A 612 -1.25 -13.86 -53.47
C PRO A 612 -1.10 -12.46 -54.08
N LEU A 613 0.15 -12.02 -54.14
CA LEU A 613 0.58 -10.87 -54.94
C LEU A 613 0.14 -11.06 -56.39
N TYR A 614 -0.56 -10.06 -56.93
CA TYR A 614 -0.55 -9.72 -58.35
C TYR A 614 -0.13 -8.26 -58.48
#